data_AF-A0A357ZDT2-F1
#
_entry.id   AF-A0A357ZDT2-F1
#
_cell.length_a   1.000
_cell.length_b   1.000
_cell.length_c   1.000
_cell.angle_alpha   90.00
_cell.angle_beta   90.00
_cell.angle_gamma   90.00
#
_symmetry.space_group_name_H-M   'P 1'
#
loop_
_entity.id
_entity.type
_entity.pdbx_description
1 polymer ?
#
loop_
_entity_poly.entity_id
_entity_poly.type
_entity_poly.pdbx_seq_one_letter_code
_entity_poly.pdbx_strand_id
1 'polypeptide(L)'
;MTKWAQTILFTVLSAAVLYLMVGLILWLLLDNLNGSFFLLMGVYILVGAGLWYLYVRTHPDKIKEHERSERDERSTLIRGRAATVSHIMMIVVLIVAQSVSFTLGRADLGLILSAVLFIQNIGYFIAFLYYKTKF
;
A
#
# COMPACT_ATOMS: atom_id res chain seq x y z
N MET A 1 -10.58 -18.44 -1.78
CA MET A 1 -9.40 -17.56 -1.85
C MET A 1 -8.24 -18.37 -2.42
N THR A 2 -7.54 -17.84 -3.41
CA THR A 2 -6.34 -18.49 -3.96
C THR A 2 -5.17 -18.34 -2.99
N LYS A 3 -4.23 -19.30 -2.97
CA LYS A 3 -3.10 -19.33 -2.01
C LYS A 3 -2.29 -18.02 -2.02
N TRP A 4 -2.13 -17.40 -3.19
CA TRP A 4 -1.42 -16.14 -3.36
C TRP A 4 -2.12 -14.94 -2.68
N ALA A 5 -3.46 -14.86 -2.76
CA ALA A 5 -4.22 -13.79 -2.10
C ALA A 5 -4.16 -13.90 -0.56
N GLN A 6 -4.05 -15.12 -0.03
CA GLN A 6 -3.83 -15.34 1.41
C GLN A 6 -2.45 -14.87 1.86
N THR A 7 -1.41 -15.15 1.07
CA THR A 7 -0.05 -14.67 1.36
C THR A 7 0.01 -13.15 1.37
N ILE A 8 -0.58 -12.47 0.39
CA ILE A 8 -0.62 -11.00 0.35
C ILE A 8 -1.33 -10.44 1.58
N LEU A 9 -2.51 -10.96 1.91
CA LEU A 9 -3.28 -10.51 3.06
C LEU A 9 -2.49 -10.68 4.36
N PHE A 10 -1.83 -11.82 4.53
CA PHE A 10 -1.03 -12.11 5.71
C PHE A 10 0.17 -11.15 5.85
N THR A 11 0.89 -10.88 4.75
CA THR A 11 2.02 -9.95 4.74
C THR A 11 1.58 -8.51 5.02
N VAL A 12 0.43 -8.08 4.50
CA VAL A 12 -0.11 -6.74 4.74
C VAL A 12 -0.57 -6.59 6.20
N LEU A 13 -1.23 -7.61 6.75
CA LEU A 13 -1.67 -7.62 8.15
C LEU A 13 -0.50 -7.64 9.13
N SER A 14 0.55 -8.43 8.87
CA SER A 14 1.74 -8.45 9.72
C SER A 14 2.49 -7.13 9.69
N ALA A 15 2.59 -6.47 8.53
CA ALA A 15 3.13 -5.12 8.43
C ALA A 15 2.30 -4.09 9.22
N ALA A 16 0.96 -4.17 9.16
CA ALA A 16 0.08 -3.28 9.91
C ALA A 16 0.27 -3.41 11.42
N VAL A 17 0.36 -4.65 11.92
CA VAL A 17 0.61 -4.94 13.34
C VAL A 17 1.97 -4.39 13.77
N LEU A 18 3.01 -4.53 12.94
CA LEU A 18 4.33 -3.98 13.23
C LEU A 18 4.30 -2.45 13.38
N TYR A 19 3.61 -1.76 12.45
CA TYR A 19 3.44 -0.31 12.50
C TYR A 19 2.67 0.15 13.75
N LEU A 20 1.62 -0.57 14.12
CA LEU A 20 0.86 -0.29 15.34
C LEU A 20 1.72 -0.47 16.60
N MET A 21 2.49 -1.55 16.69
CA MET A 21 3.37 -1.80 17.84
C MET A 21 4.47 -0.74 17.96
N VAL A 22 5.13 -0.40 16.86
CA VAL A 22 6.16 0.64 16.83
C VAL A 22 5.57 2.00 17.21
N GLY A 23 4.40 2.35 16.68
CA GLY A 23 3.72 3.60 17.03
C GLY A 23 3.33 3.68 18.51
N LEU A 24 2.82 2.59 19.07
CA LEU A 24 2.45 2.51 20.50
C LEU A 24 3.68 2.66 21.41
N ILE A 25 4.80 2.02 21.05
CA ILE A 25 6.06 2.12 21.80
C ILE A 25 6.60 3.55 21.75
N LEU A 26 6.62 4.17 20.56
CA LEU A 26 7.09 5.55 20.39
C LEU A 26 6.17 6.57 21.09
N TRP A 27 4.87 6.32 21.11
CA TRP A 27 3.92 7.18 21.82
C TRP A 27 4.07 7.06 23.34
N LEU A 28 4.14 5.83 23.87
CA LEU A 28 4.26 5.58 25.31
C LEU A 28 5.60 6.01 25.92
N LEU A 29 6.71 5.86 25.18
CA LEU A 29 8.06 6.13 25.71
C LEU A 29 8.54 7.57 25.51
N LEU A 30 8.07 8.24 24.46
CA LEU A 30 8.64 9.52 24.03
C LEU A 30 7.63 10.66 24.03
N ASP A 31 6.36 10.39 24.37
CA ASP A 31 5.22 11.32 24.31
C ASP A 31 5.23 12.15 23.02
N ASN A 32 5.57 11.46 21.93
CA ASN A 32 6.03 12.07 20.70
C ASN A 32 4.89 12.07 19.68
N LEU A 33 4.62 13.24 19.09
CA LEU A 33 3.68 13.41 17.97
C LEU A 33 3.95 12.42 16.82
N ASN A 34 5.20 11.98 16.67
CA ASN A 34 5.59 10.95 15.70
C ASN A 34 4.94 9.58 16.01
N GLY A 35 4.75 9.21 17.28
CA GLY A 35 4.11 7.95 17.67
C GLY A 35 2.65 7.86 17.21
N SER A 36 1.92 8.96 17.31
CA SER A 36 0.55 9.10 16.79
C SER A 36 0.48 8.89 15.27
N PHE A 37 1.52 9.30 14.53
CA PHE A 37 1.61 9.12 13.09
C PHE A 37 1.80 7.65 12.68
N PHE A 38 2.67 6.91 13.39
CA PHE A 38 2.85 5.47 13.18
C PHE A 38 1.58 4.66 13.52
N LEU A 39 0.84 5.08 14.56
CA LEU A 39 -0.46 4.49 14.88
C LEU A 39 -1.50 4.72 13.77
N LEU A 40 -1.60 5.95 13.25
CA LEU A 40 -2.49 6.27 12.12
C LEU A 40 -2.14 5.47 10.87
N MET A 41 -0.86 5.30 10.56
CA MET A 41 -0.40 4.45 9.44
C MET A 41 -0.79 2.99 9.63
N GLY A 42 -0.64 2.44 10.83
CA GLY A 42 -1.09 1.08 11.15
C GLY A 42 -2.59 0.89 10.96
N VAL A 43 -3.40 1.86 11.41
CA VAL A 43 -4.86 1.86 11.20
C VAL A 43 -5.21 1.95 9.71
N TYR A 44 -4.53 2.81 8.95
CA TYR A 44 -4.77 2.97 7.51
C TYR A 44 -4.52 1.65 6.75
N ILE A 45 -3.42 0.96 7.06
CA ILE A 45 -3.09 -0.33 6.44
C ILE A 45 -4.15 -1.39 6.80
N LEU A 46 -4.64 -1.42 8.04
CA LEU A 46 -5.72 -2.33 8.45
C LEU A 46 -7.03 -2.05 7.71
N VAL A 47 -7.42 -0.80 7.58
CA VAL A 47 -8.64 -0.41 6.84
C VAL A 47 -8.52 -0.79 5.37
N GLY A 48 -7.37 -0.49 4.75
CA GLY A 48 -7.09 -0.88 3.36
C GLY A 48 -7.15 -2.40 3.15
N ALA A 49 -6.55 -3.17 4.06
CA ALA A 49 -6.60 -4.64 4.03
C ALA A 49 -8.04 -5.18 4.22
N GLY A 50 -8.83 -4.55 5.08
CA GLY A 50 -10.24 -4.90 5.30
C GLY A 50 -11.11 -4.63 4.07
N LEU A 51 -10.94 -3.47 3.44
CA LEU A 51 -11.64 -3.12 2.20
C LEU A 51 -11.26 -4.07 1.06
N TRP A 52 -9.96 -4.39 0.94
CA TRP A 52 -9.48 -5.38 -0.03
C TRP A 52 -10.10 -6.77 0.22
N TYR A 53 -10.12 -7.23 1.46
CA TYR A 53 -10.71 -8.51 1.84
C TYR A 53 -12.22 -8.56 1.51
N LEU A 54 -12.95 -7.49 1.81
CA LEU A 54 -14.37 -7.37 1.46
C LEU A 54 -14.59 -7.38 -0.05
N TYR A 55 -13.76 -6.67 -0.81
CA TYR A 55 -13.81 -6.66 -2.27
C TYR A 55 -13.60 -8.06 -2.85
N VAL A 56 -12.60 -8.79 -2.35
CA VAL A 56 -12.30 -10.17 -2.77
C VAL A 56 -13.46 -11.12 -2.47
N ARG A 57 -14.14 -10.94 -1.33
CA ARG A 57 -15.26 -11.80 -0.93
C ARG A 57 -16.55 -11.50 -1.70
N THR A 58 -16.79 -10.24 -2.03
CA THR A 58 -18.02 -9.79 -2.71
C THR A 58 -17.98 -9.96 -4.23
N HIS A 59 -16.79 -9.99 -4.83
CA HIS A 59 -16.63 -10.09 -6.28
C HIS A 59 -15.72 -11.26 -6.71
N PRO A 60 -16.05 -12.52 -6.35
CA PRO A 60 -15.20 -13.67 -6.65
C PRO A 60 -15.08 -13.95 -8.15
N ASP A 61 -16.10 -13.61 -8.94
CA ASP A 61 -16.12 -13.87 -10.38
C ASP A 61 -15.18 -12.94 -11.15
N LYS A 62 -15.05 -11.67 -10.72
CA LYS A 62 -14.09 -10.71 -11.29
C LYS A 62 -12.64 -11.14 -11.07
N ILE A 63 -12.35 -11.87 -9.99
CA ILE A 63 -11.01 -12.40 -9.72
C ILE A 63 -10.69 -13.56 -10.66
N LYS A 64 -11.65 -14.48 -10.87
CA LYS A 64 -11.49 -15.59 -11.82
C LYS A 64 -11.39 -15.10 -13.26
N GLU A 65 -12.08 -14.01 -13.60
CA GLU A 65 -12.00 -13.36 -14.90
C GLU A 65 -10.65 -12.68 -15.10
N HIS A 66 -10.09 -12.04 -14.07
CA HIS A 66 -8.69 -11.58 -14.05
C HIS A 66 -7.68 -12.72 -14.22
N GLU A 67 -7.88 -13.85 -13.54
CA GLU A 67 -7.00 -15.04 -13.67
C GLU A 67 -7.10 -15.69 -15.06
N ARG A 68 -8.26 -15.59 -15.73
CA ARG A 68 -8.47 -16.07 -17.10
C ARG A 68 -7.91 -15.10 -18.15
N SER A 69 -8.14 -13.79 -18.01
CA SER A 69 -7.55 -12.78 -18.89
C SER A 69 -6.03 -12.76 -18.80
N GLU A 70 -5.46 -13.20 -17.66
CA GLU A 70 -4.03 -13.41 -17.50
C GLU A 70 -3.38 -14.45 -18.41
N ARG A 71 -4.17 -15.38 -18.97
CA ARG A 71 -3.64 -16.43 -19.87
C ARG A 71 -3.61 -16.03 -21.36
N ASP A 72 -4.46 -15.13 -21.81
CA ASP A 72 -4.57 -14.78 -23.24
C ASP A 72 -3.89 -13.44 -23.62
N GLU A 73 -3.65 -12.54 -22.67
CA GLU A 73 -3.13 -11.19 -22.94
C GLU A 73 -1.63 -11.00 -22.60
N ARG A 74 -0.78 -11.95 -23.02
CA ARG A 74 0.63 -12.01 -22.58
C ARG A 74 1.48 -10.76 -22.84
N SER A 75 1.10 -9.79 -23.68
CA SER A 75 1.90 -8.59 -23.97
C SER A 75 1.40 -7.30 -23.28
N THR A 76 0.10 -7.12 -23.11
CA THR A 76 -0.51 -5.99 -22.38
C THR A 76 -0.36 -6.15 -20.87
N LEU A 77 -0.46 -7.38 -20.38
CA LEU A 77 -0.31 -7.70 -18.96
C LEU A 77 1.11 -7.56 -18.44
N ILE A 78 2.13 -7.76 -19.27
CA ILE A 78 3.53 -7.53 -18.87
C ILE A 78 3.75 -6.04 -18.60
N ARG A 79 3.18 -5.15 -19.43
CA ARG A 79 3.28 -3.69 -19.21
C ARG A 79 2.49 -3.25 -17.98
N GLY A 80 1.29 -3.78 -17.79
CA GLY A 80 0.46 -3.51 -16.60
C GLY A 80 1.13 -3.99 -15.31
N ARG A 81 1.63 -5.23 -15.28
CA ARG A 81 2.37 -5.77 -14.13
C ARG A 81 3.67 -5.01 -13.89
N ALA A 82 4.41 -4.63 -14.93
CA ALA A 82 5.62 -3.83 -14.77
C ALA A 82 5.32 -2.44 -14.17
N ALA A 83 4.23 -1.79 -14.60
CA ALA A 83 3.80 -0.51 -14.03
C ALA A 83 3.39 -0.65 -12.57
N THR A 84 2.63 -1.70 -12.21
CA THR A 84 2.24 -1.96 -10.81
C THR A 84 3.44 -2.32 -9.94
N VAL A 85 4.35 -3.17 -10.43
CA VAL A 85 5.60 -3.52 -9.71
C VAL A 85 6.48 -2.29 -9.53
N SER A 86 6.63 -1.46 -10.56
CA SER A 86 7.39 -0.21 -10.47
C SER A 86 6.77 0.76 -9.46
N HIS A 87 5.45 0.90 -9.45
CA HIS A 87 4.73 1.73 -8.49
C HIS A 87 4.92 1.22 -7.05
N ILE A 88 4.79 -0.09 -6.81
CA ILE A 88 5.03 -0.71 -5.51
C ILE A 88 6.48 -0.50 -5.06
N MET A 89 7.46 -0.72 -5.95
CA MET A 89 8.87 -0.50 -5.64
C MET A 89 9.14 0.95 -5.26
N MET A 90 8.54 1.91 -5.97
CA MET A 90 8.67 3.33 -5.64
C MET A 90 8.06 3.65 -4.27
N ILE A 91 6.89 3.10 -3.93
CA ILE A 91 6.29 3.24 -2.60
C ILE A 91 7.24 2.70 -1.52
N VAL A 92 7.79 1.51 -1.72
CA VAL A 92 8.74 0.90 -0.77
C VAL A 92 9.96 1.80 -0.56
N VAL A 93 10.56 2.31 -1.64
CA VAL A 93 11.70 3.23 -1.56
C VAL A 93 11.36 4.49 -0.78
N LEU A 94 10.19 5.09 -1.04
CA LEU A 94 9.77 6.31 -0.34
C LEU A 94 9.49 6.05 1.15
N ILE A 95 8.87 4.92 1.50
CA ILE A 95 8.65 4.53 2.90
C ILE A 95 9.98 4.31 3.62
N VAL A 96 10.96 3.66 2.99
CA VAL A 96 12.30 3.48 3.56
C VAL A 96 12.99 4.82 3.74
N ALA A 97 13.01 5.68 2.72
CA ALA A 97 13.60 7.00 2.80
C ALA A 97 12.94 7.86 3.90
N GLN A 98 11.62 7.76 4.05
CA GLN A 98 10.86 8.46 5.07
C GLN A 98 11.19 7.94 6.47
N SER A 99 11.32 6.63 6.64
CA SER A 99 11.72 6.01 7.90
C SER A 99 13.11 6.49 8.33
N VAL A 100 14.06 6.53 7.39
CA VAL A 100 15.42 7.06 7.61
C VAL A 100 15.37 8.55 8.00
N SER A 101 14.55 9.34 7.30
CA SER A 101 14.37 10.76 7.61
C SER A 101 13.90 10.99 9.04
N PHE A 102 12.94 10.20 9.52
CA PHE A 102 12.46 10.28 10.90
C PHE A 102 13.50 9.83 11.91
N THR A 103 14.29 8.78 11.62
CA THR A 103 15.40 8.38 12.51
C THR A 103 16.49 9.43 12.64
N LEU A 104 16.68 10.26 11.61
CA LEU A 104 17.62 11.38 11.63
C LEU A 104 17.01 12.66 12.25
N GLY A 105 15.77 12.62 12.74
CA GLY A 105 15.08 13.78 13.30
C GLY A 105 14.72 14.86 12.27
N ARG A 106 14.78 14.55 10.97
CA ARG A 106 14.47 15.47 9.87
C ARG A 106 12.98 15.38 9.52
N ALA A 107 12.15 16.02 10.36
CA ALA A 107 10.69 16.03 10.19
C ALA A 107 10.25 16.79 8.91
N ASP A 108 11.03 17.80 8.50
CA ASP A 108 10.90 18.55 7.25
C ASP A 108 10.95 17.62 6.02
N LEU A 109 11.98 16.79 5.94
CA LEU A 109 12.13 15.80 4.86
C LEU A 109 11.06 14.70 4.93
N GLY A 110 10.66 14.29 6.13
CA GLY A 110 9.57 13.30 6.31
C GLY A 110 8.22 13.81 5.81
N LEU A 111 7.93 15.11 6.00
CA LEU A 111 6.73 15.78 5.48
C LEU A 111 6.76 15.87 3.95
N ILE A 112 7.90 16.23 3.37
CA ILE A 112 8.07 16.28 1.90
C ILE A 112 7.84 14.88 1.31
N LEU A 113 8.46 13.85 1.88
CA LEU A 113 8.30 12.47 1.40
C LEU A 113 6.85 11.97 1.54
N SER A 114 6.14 12.38 2.60
CA SER A 114 4.70 12.09 2.76
C SER A 114 3.86 12.74 1.66
N ALA A 115 4.15 14.00 1.33
CA ALA A 115 3.45 14.71 0.26
C ALA A 115 3.70 14.07 -1.12
N VAL A 116 4.94 13.66 -1.38
CA VAL A 116 5.31 12.93 -2.61
C VAL A 116 4.56 11.60 -2.69
N LEU A 117 4.53 10.81 -1.62
CA LEU A 117 3.75 9.57 -1.54
C LEU A 117 2.27 9.82 -1.81
N PHE A 118 1.68 10.86 -1.22
CA PHE A 118 0.28 11.22 -1.41
C PHE A 118 -0.03 11.57 -2.87
N ILE A 119 0.75 12.47 -3.48
CA ILE A 119 0.60 12.86 -4.89
C ILE A 119 0.73 11.65 -5.81
N GLN A 120 1.71 10.77 -5.54
CA GLN A 120 1.94 9.58 -6.34
C GLN A 120 0.75 8.60 -6.27
N ASN A 121 0.19 8.37 -5.07
CA ASN A 121 -0.98 7.50 -4.89
C ASN A 121 -2.23 8.09 -5.56
N ILE A 122 -2.46 9.41 -5.44
CA ILE A 122 -3.55 10.08 -6.15
C ILE A 122 -3.36 9.96 -7.67
N GLY A 123 -2.15 10.23 -8.17
CA GLY A 123 -1.85 10.12 -9.60
C GLY A 123 -2.10 8.71 -10.14
N TYR A 124 -1.68 7.69 -9.40
CA TYR A 124 -1.95 6.29 -9.75
C TYR A 124 -3.45 5.97 -9.70
N PHE A 125 -4.17 6.46 -8.70
CA PHE A 125 -5.62 6.26 -8.58
C PHE A 125 -6.40 6.94 -9.72
N ILE A 126 -6.05 8.18 -10.08
CA ILE A 126 -6.64 8.90 -11.22
C ILE A 126 -6.35 8.14 -12.53
N ALA A 127 -5.11 7.70 -12.73
CA ALA A 127 -4.74 6.92 -13.91
C ALA A 127 -5.55 5.61 -13.98
N PHE A 128 -5.67 4.90 -12.85
CA PHE A 128 -6.49 3.69 -12.75
C PHE A 128 -7.96 3.96 -13.12
N LEU A 129 -8.57 5.02 -12.58
CA LEU A 129 -9.95 5.39 -12.93
C LEU A 129 -10.09 5.71 -14.42
N TYR A 130 -9.17 6.49 -14.98
CA TYR A 130 -9.19 6.86 -16.40
C TYR A 130 -9.14 5.63 -17.31
N TYR A 131 -8.23 4.69 -17.05
CA TYR A 131 -8.13 3.47 -17.84
C TYR A 131 -9.34 2.53 -17.64
N LYS A 132 -9.93 2.49 -16.44
CA LYS A 132 -11.15 1.72 -16.18
C LYS A 132 -12.39 2.27 -16.88
N THR A 133 -12.49 3.58 -17.10
CA THR A 133 -13.60 4.17 -17.86
C THR A 133 -13.47 4.05 -19.37
N LYS A 134 -12.26 3.73 -19.88
CA LYS A 134 -11.96 3.70 -21.31
C LYS A 134 -12.01 2.30 -21.92
N PHE A 135 -12.05 1.25 -21.09
CA PHE A 135 -12.15 -0.17 -21.45
C PHE A 135 -13.36 -0.79 -20.75
#